data_AF-A0A117DNE1-F1
#
_entry.id   AF-A0A117DNE1-F1
#
_cell.length_a   1.000
_cell.length_b   1.000
_cell.length_c   1.000
_cell.angle_alpha   90.00
_cell.angle_beta   90.00
_cell.angle_gamma   90.00
#
_symmetry.space_group_name_H-M   'P 1'
#
loop_
_entity.id
_entity.type
_entity.pdbx_description
1 polymer ?
#
loop_
_entity_poly.entity_id
_entity_poly.type
_entity_poly.pdbx_seq_one_letter_code
_entity_poly.pdbx_strand_id
1 'polypeptide(L)'
;MNDPHRKTREQAHSVQDLLRELFPGTHRELFGERDSGAPPTLGLYPVADGRLALVHGNQLAEFTPIEQKGRNALHCDLCHYTRSRSEALMYRVTIAARRTRYVTLCTPTEACQGRAGARGLEAFADRIFPIEPVGPDDH
;
A
#
# COMPACT_ATOMS: atom_id res chain seq x y z
N MET A 1 -43.09 -7.22 37.62
CA MET A 1 -43.70 -7.54 36.31
C MET A 1 -42.71 -7.03 35.26
N ASN A 2 -41.93 -7.95 34.67
CA ASN A 2 -40.86 -7.64 33.72
C ASN A 2 -41.45 -7.55 32.32
N ASP A 3 -41.24 -6.43 31.63
CA ASP A 3 -41.63 -6.26 30.23
C ASP A 3 -40.38 -6.37 29.34
N PRO A 4 -40.25 -7.41 28.49
CA PRO A 4 -39.03 -7.73 27.77
C PRO A 4 -39.13 -7.29 26.30
N HIS A 5 -39.13 -5.99 26.01
CA HIS A 5 -38.97 -5.53 24.62
C HIS A 5 -37.52 -5.16 24.32
N ARG A 6 -36.77 -6.26 24.10
CA ARG A 6 -35.52 -6.39 23.38
C ARG A 6 -35.46 -5.41 22.20
N LYS A 7 -34.49 -4.50 22.24
CA LYS A 7 -34.06 -3.67 21.10
C LYS A 7 -33.56 -4.59 19.97
N THR A 8 -34.44 -5.03 19.08
CA THR A 8 -34.03 -5.55 17.77
C THR A 8 -33.84 -4.34 16.87
N ARG A 9 -32.62 -3.80 16.87
CA ARG A 9 -32.20 -2.83 15.87
C ARG A 9 -31.95 -3.63 14.61
N GLU A 10 -32.99 -3.81 13.79
CA GLU A 10 -32.91 -4.43 12.47
C GLU A 10 -31.77 -3.76 11.70
N GLN A 11 -30.70 -4.51 11.46
CA GLN A 11 -29.69 -4.10 10.48
C GLN A 11 -30.40 -4.20 9.13
N ALA A 12 -30.82 -3.06 8.60
CA ALA A 12 -31.34 -2.99 7.25
C ALA A 12 -30.17 -3.31 6.29
N HIS A 13 -30.05 -4.58 5.92
CA HIS A 13 -29.07 -5.01 4.92
C HIS A 13 -29.39 -4.31 3.60
N SER A 14 -28.38 -3.68 3.00
CA SER A 14 -28.56 -3.08 1.68
C SER A 14 -28.87 -4.18 0.66
N VAL A 15 -29.57 -3.82 -0.43
CA VAL A 15 -29.86 -4.76 -1.52
C VAL A 15 -28.58 -5.40 -2.07
N GLN A 16 -27.45 -4.67 -2.03
CA GLN A 16 -26.15 -5.19 -2.42
C GLN A 16 -25.63 -6.27 -1.46
N ASP A 17 -25.76 -6.07 -0.14
CA ASP A 17 -25.33 -7.07 0.85
C ASP A 17 -26.17 -8.35 0.76
N LEU A 18 -27.48 -8.21 0.57
CA LEU A 18 -28.40 -9.33 0.34
C LEU A 18 -28.03 -10.12 -0.92
N LEU A 19 -27.73 -9.43 -2.02
CA LEU A 19 -27.31 -10.09 -3.26
C LEU A 19 -25.95 -10.78 -3.10
N ARG A 20 -25.01 -10.21 -2.34
CA ARG A 20 -23.72 -10.84 -2.04
C ARG A 20 -23.89 -12.13 -1.24
N GLU A 21 -24.79 -12.14 -0.26
CA GLU A 21 -25.03 -13.30 0.62
C GLU A 21 -25.85 -14.41 -0.06
N LEU A 22 -26.87 -14.05 -0.84
CA LEU A 22 -27.84 -15.01 -1.39
C LEU A 22 -27.53 -15.42 -2.83
N PHE A 23 -26.94 -14.52 -3.63
CA PHE A 23 -26.71 -14.71 -5.07
C PHE A 23 -25.34 -14.18 -5.51
N PRO A 24 -24.24 -14.76 -5.00
CA PRO A 24 -22.89 -14.23 -5.22
C PRO A 24 -22.48 -14.16 -6.70
N GLY A 25 -23.00 -15.04 -7.56
CA GLY A 25 -22.81 -14.97 -9.01
C GLY A 25 -23.43 -13.71 -9.64
N THR A 26 -24.69 -13.44 -9.35
CA THR A 26 -25.41 -12.25 -9.84
C THR A 26 -24.85 -10.96 -9.27
N HIS A 27 -24.39 -10.97 -8.01
CA HIS A 27 -23.68 -9.82 -7.44
C HIS A 27 -22.40 -9.49 -8.23
N ARG A 28 -21.59 -10.50 -8.56
CA ARG A 28 -20.37 -10.32 -9.37
C ARG A 28 -20.67 -9.79 -10.76
N GLU A 29 -21.72 -10.28 -11.41
CA GLU A 29 -22.14 -9.81 -12.74
C GLU A 29 -22.64 -8.35 -12.73
N LEU A 30 -23.41 -7.96 -11.71
CA LEU A 30 -24.04 -6.64 -11.64
C LEU A 30 -23.13 -5.54 -11.06
N PHE A 31 -22.25 -5.89 -10.11
CA PHE A 31 -21.44 -4.91 -9.37
C PHE A 31 -19.93 -5.11 -9.50
N GLY A 32 -19.49 -6.17 -10.20
CA GLY A 32 -18.09 -6.59 -10.26
C GLY A 32 -17.60 -7.22 -8.95
N GLU A 33 -16.39 -7.78 -8.97
CA GLU A 33 -15.59 -7.94 -7.74
C GLU A 33 -15.13 -6.55 -7.29
N ARG A 34 -16.05 -5.76 -6.73
CA ARG A 34 -15.62 -4.70 -5.83
C ARG A 34 -15.11 -5.41 -4.59
N ASP A 35 -13.78 -5.38 -4.43
CA ASP A 35 -13.12 -5.57 -3.14
C ASP A 35 -14.05 -5.03 -2.07
N SER A 36 -14.45 -5.91 -1.14
CA SER A 36 -15.20 -5.59 0.06
C SER A 36 -14.80 -4.20 0.55
N GLY A 37 -15.74 -3.33 0.90
CA GLY A 37 -15.52 -1.91 1.27
C GLY A 37 -14.58 -1.64 2.46
N ALA A 38 -13.69 -2.56 2.80
CA ALA A 38 -12.43 -2.31 3.46
C ALA A 38 -11.59 -1.30 2.64
N PRO A 39 -10.95 -0.32 3.32
CA PRO A 39 -9.99 0.55 2.66
C PRO A 39 -8.89 -0.29 1.99
N PRO A 40 -8.38 0.15 0.82
CA PRO A 40 -7.32 -0.58 0.12
C PRO A 40 -6.13 -0.78 1.06
N THR A 41 -5.54 -1.98 1.03
CA THR A 41 -4.34 -2.29 1.81
C THR A 41 -3.24 -1.30 1.41
N LEU A 42 -2.73 -0.55 2.38
CA LEU A 42 -1.69 0.45 2.18
C LEU A 42 -0.57 0.22 3.19
N GLY A 43 0.65 -0.02 2.71
CA GLY A 43 1.78 -0.33 3.59
C GLY A 43 3.11 -0.43 2.86
N LEU A 44 4.19 -0.10 3.56
CA LEU A 44 5.57 -0.33 3.14
C LEU A 44 6.20 -1.42 4.02
N TYR A 45 6.61 -2.53 3.41
CA TYR A 45 7.06 -3.72 4.12
C TYR A 45 8.48 -4.09 3.73
N PRO A 46 9.33 -4.53 4.69
CA PRO A 46 10.59 -5.14 4.36
C PRO A 46 10.36 -6.53 3.73
N VAL A 47 11.18 -6.88 2.76
CA VAL A 47 11.22 -8.20 2.13
C VAL A 47 12.67 -8.74 2.16
N ALA A 48 12.94 -9.83 1.44
CA ALA A 48 14.28 -10.44 1.40
C ALA A 48 15.35 -9.50 0.83
N ASP A 49 16.60 -9.70 1.27
CA ASP A 49 17.80 -9.03 0.74
C ASP A 49 17.81 -7.50 0.91
N GLY A 50 17.10 -7.00 1.94
CA GLY A 50 17.01 -5.57 2.21
C GLY A 50 16.14 -4.81 1.21
N ARG A 51 15.39 -5.50 0.35
CA ARG A 51 14.37 -4.90 -0.52
C ARG A 51 13.16 -4.45 0.32
N LEU A 52 12.37 -3.54 -0.25
CA LEU A 52 11.08 -3.12 0.33
C LEU A 52 9.95 -3.35 -0.69
N ALA A 53 8.73 -3.56 -0.20
CA ALA A 53 7.53 -3.64 -1.01
C ALA A 53 6.53 -2.59 -0.54
N LEU A 54 6.10 -1.69 -1.44
CA LEU A 54 4.95 -0.82 -1.21
C LEU A 54 3.72 -1.49 -1.81
N VAL A 55 2.66 -1.58 -1.02
CA VAL A 55 1.37 -2.13 -1.42
C VAL A 55 0.35 -1.00 -1.37
N HIS A 56 -0.45 -0.87 -2.42
CA HIS A 56 -1.61 0.03 -2.46
C HIS A 56 -2.75 -0.64 -3.24
N GLY A 57 -3.78 -1.10 -2.53
CA GLY A 57 -4.88 -1.86 -3.14
C GLY A 57 -4.36 -3.15 -3.77
N ASN A 58 -4.54 -3.28 -5.10
CA ASN A 58 -4.09 -4.43 -5.88
C ASN A 58 -2.71 -4.23 -6.55
N GLN A 59 -2.02 -3.12 -6.27
CA GLN A 59 -0.71 -2.82 -6.85
C GLN A 59 0.41 -3.06 -5.84
N LEU A 60 1.54 -3.53 -6.37
CA LEU A 60 2.75 -3.82 -5.61
C LEU A 60 3.96 -3.23 -6.32
N ALA A 61 4.79 -2.51 -5.58
CA ALA A 61 6.03 -1.92 -6.06
C ALA A 61 7.21 -2.45 -5.24
N GLU A 62 8.18 -3.11 -5.90
CA GLU A 62 9.41 -3.56 -5.25
C GLU A 62 10.54 -2.53 -5.38
N PHE A 63 11.17 -2.26 -4.24
CA PHE A 63 12.29 -1.33 -4.09
C PHE A 63 13.57 -2.13 -3.88
N THR A 64 14.47 -2.05 -4.85
CA THR A 64 15.78 -2.69 -4.78
C THR A 64 16.80 -1.74 -4.17
N PRO A 65 17.49 -2.09 -3.07
CA PRO A 65 18.50 -1.21 -2.51
C PRO A 65 19.65 -1.03 -3.49
N ILE A 66 20.21 0.18 -3.51
CA ILE A 66 21.36 0.54 -4.33
C ILE A 66 22.51 0.86 -3.40
N GLU A 67 23.66 0.30 -3.72
CA GLU A 67 24.90 0.66 -3.05
C GLU A 67 25.21 2.14 -3.30
N GLN A 68 25.34 2.92 -2.23
CA GLN A 68 25.68 4.33 -2.36
C GLN A 68 27.08 4.61 -1.83
N LYS A 69 27.79 5.48 -2.55
CA LYS A 69 29.14 5.94 -2.23
C LYS A 69 29.08 7.22 -1.40
N GLY A 70 29.97 7.36 -0.42
CA GLY A 70 30.12 8.58 0.40
C GLY A 70 29.51 8.49 1.81
N ARG A 71 29.58 9.58 2.56
CA ARG A 71 29.19 9.65 4.00
C ARG A 71 28.03 10.61 4.29
N ASN A 72 27.41 11.19 3.25
CA ASN A 72 26.38 12.20 3.42
C ASN A 72 25.08 11.60 3.99
N ALA A 73 24.41 12.36 4.84
CA ALA A 73 23.07 12.05 5.32
C ALA A 73 22.06 12.08 4.17
N LEU A 74 20.96 11.35 4.31
CA LEU A 74 19.90 11.21 3.31
C LEU A 74 18.59 11.78 3.83
N HIS A 75 17.82 12.43 2.97
CA HIS A 75 16.50 12.93 3.32
C HIS A 75 15.43 11.94 2.88
N CYS A 76 14.78 11.25 3.82
CA CYS A 76 13.80 10.21 3.48
C CYS A 76 12.59 10.77 2.72
N ASP A 77 12.27 10.20 1.56
CA ASP A 77 11.16 10.59 0.69
C ASP A 77 9.77 10.26 1.25
N LEU A 78 9.68 9.38 2.25
CA LEU A 78 8.41 9.00 2.90
C LEU A 78 8.11 9.88 4.12
N CYS A 79 9.03 9.93 5.10
CA CYS A 79 8.77 10.66 6.34
C CYS A 79 9.32 12.09 6.33
N HIS A 80 10.10 12.49 5.32
CA HIS A 80 10.74 13.81 5.20
C HIS A 80 11.72 14.17 6.32
N TYR A 81 12.35 13.17 6.93
CA TYR A 81 13.42 13.37 7.93
C TYR A 81 14.78 13.07 7.31
N THR A 82 15.76 13.91 7.63
CA THR A 82 17.16 13.65 7.32
C THR A 82 17.72 12.60 8.30
N ARG A 83 18.37 11.57 7.75
CA ARG A 83 18.85 10.40 8.47
C ARG A 83 20.29 10.08 8.11
N SER A 84 20.98 9.45 9.06
CA SER A 84 22.31 8.90 8.80
C SER A 84 22.24 7.76 7.78
N ARG A 85 23.38 7.40 7.19
CA ARG A 85 23.45 6.30 6.20
C ARG A 85 23.14 4.91 6.78
N SER A 86 23.25 4.73 8.10
CA SER A 86 22.82 3.51 8.78
C SER A 86 21.31 3.42 8.95
N GLU A 87 20.62 4.55 8.88
CA GLU A 87 19.18 4.66 9.12
C GLU A 87 18.37 4.86 7.84
N ALA A 88 19.02 5.09 6.70
CA ALA A 88 18.36 5.26 5.40
C ALA A 88 19.23 4.75 4.25
N LEU A 89 18.58 4.23 3.22
CA LEU A 89 19.18 3.72 1.99
C LEU A 89 18.47 4.31 0.76
N MET A 90 19.07 4.13 -0.42
CA MET A 90 18.53 4.56 -1.71
C MET A 90 18.06 3.31 -2.39
N TYR A 91 16.88 3.40 -2.97
CA TYR A 91 16.19 2.31 -3.59
C TYR A 91 15.84 2.67 -5.01
N ARG A 92 15.94 1.68 -5.88
CA ARG A 92 15.42 1.70 -7.25
C ARG A 92 14.04 1.05 -7.26
N VAL A 93 13.09 1.66 -7.95
CA VAL A 93 11.81 1.03 -8.29
C VAL A 93 11.54 1.19 -9.78
N THR A 94 11.20 0.08 -10.45
CA THR A 94 10.79 0.09 -11.85
C THR A 94 9.28 0.27 -11.88
N ILE A 95 8.81 1.37 -12.46
CA ILE A 95 7.37 1.73 -12.50
C ILE A 95 6.76 1.53 -13.90
N ALA A 96 7.59 1.38 -14.93
CA ALA A 96 7.20 0.96 -16.27
C ALA A 96 8.45 0.45 -17.01
N ALA A 97 8.28 -0.21 -18.16
CA ALA A 97 9.34 -0.76 -19.01
C ALA A 97 10.61 0.12 -19.13
N ARG A 98 10.42 1.43 -19.31
CA ARG A 98 11.53 2.39 -19.47
C ARG A 98 11.55 3.48 -18.40
N ARG A 99 10.85 3.26 -17.28
CA ARG A 99 10.70 4.27 -16.24
C ARG A 99 11.12 3.70 -14.89
N THR A 100 12.27 4.17 -14.43
CA THR A 100 12.81 3.86 -13.12
C THR A 100 12.76 5.11 -12.26
N ARG A 101 12.43 4.95 -10.98
CA ARG A 101 12.57 6.00 -9.97
C ARG A 101 13.55 5.59 -8.91
N TYR A 102 14.19 6.61 -8.35
CA TYR A 102 15.11 6.49 -7.25
C TYR A 102 14.54 7.25 -6.06
N VAL A 103 14.48 6.59 -4.92
CA VAL A 103 13.97 7.18 -3.67
C VAL A 103 14.92 6.84 -2.54
N THR A 104 14.89 7.61 -1.48
CA THR A 104 15.61 7.34 -0.24
C THR A 104 14.61 7.04 0.87
N LEU A 105 14.76 5.89 1.51
CA LEU A 105 13.83 5.40 2.52
C LEU A 105 14.58 5.00 3.78
N CYS A 106 13.95 5.23 4.93
CA CYS A 106 14.49 4.79 6.20
C CYS A 106 14.53 3.26 6.25
N THR A 107 15.58 2.68 6.85
CA THR A 107 15.69 1.24 7.07
C THR A 107 14.69 0.73 8.13
N PRO A 108 14.38 1.46 9.22
CA PRO A 108 13.32 1.07 10.15
C PRO A 108 11.96 1.53 9.58
N THR A 109 11.35 0.70 8.74
CA THR A 109 10.15 1.04 7.97
C THR A 109 8.92 1.30 8.84
N GLU A 110 8.72 0.55 9.91
CA GLU A 110 7.59 0.73 10.83
C GLU A 110 7.61 2.13 11.48
N ALA A 111 8.74 2.50 12.10
CA ALA A 111 8.91 3.83 12.68
C ALA A 111 8.85 4.94 11.62
N CYS A 112 9.30 4.68 10.40
CA CYS A 112 9.18 5.62 9.28
C CYS A 112 7.72 5.88 8.89
N GLN A 113 6.93 4.81 8.78
CA GLN A 113 5.50 4.91 8.48
C GLN A 113 4.73 5.61 9.60
N GLY A 114 5.06 5.31 10.86
CA GLY A 114 4.48 6.02 12.01
C GLY A 114 4.75 7.54 11.96
N ARG A 115 5.94 7.98 11.52
CA ARG A 115 6.24 9.40 11.32
C ARG A 115 5.53 10.03 10.13
N ALA A 116 5.41 9.30 9.03
CA ALA A 116 4.74 9.81 7.82
C ALA A 116 3.22 9.88 8.00
N GLY A 117 2.65 8.96 8.78
CA GLY A 117 1.21 8.78 8.93
C GLY A 117 0.54 8.25 7.66
N ALA A 118 -0.76 7.97 7.74
CA ALA A 118 -1.54 7.45 6.62
C ALA A 118 -1.47 8.37 5.38
N ARG A 119 -1.66 9.68 5.57
CA ARG A 119 -1.60 10.67 4.48
C ARG A 119 -0.23 10.74 3.80
N GLY A 120 0.85 10.65 4.57
CA GLY A 120 2.20 10.65 4.00
C GLY A 120 2.47 9.39 3.19
N LEU A 121 1.97 8.24 3.67
CA LEU A 121 2.07 6.97 2.96
C LEU A 121 1.20 6.94 1.69
N GLU A 122 -0.01 7.50 1.74
CA GLU A 122 -0.88 7.69 0.56
C GLU A 122 -0.21 8.59 -0.48
N ALA A 123 0.28 9.77 -0.08
CA ALA A 123 0.98 10.68 -0.99
C ALA A 123 2.25 10.07 -1.58
N PHE A 124 2.96 9.23 -0.82
CA PHE A 124 4.08 8.45 -1.33
C PHE A 124 3.63 7.40 -2.35
N ALA A 125 2.55 6.67 -2.06
CA ALA A 125 1.97 5.69 -2.99
C ALA A 125 1.51 6.33 -4.30
N ASP A 126 0.84 7.48 -4.24
CA ASP A 126 0.40 8.23 -5.43
C ASP A 126 1.57 8.71 -6.30
N ARG A 127 2.76 8.87 -5.71
CA ARG A 127 3.96 9.15 -6.50
C ARG A 127 4.42 7.89 -7.22
N ILE A 128 4.40 6.72 -6.59
CA ILE A 128 4.99 5.49 -7.15
C ILE A 128 4.05 4.82 -8.16
N PHE A 129 2.75 4.79 -7.87
CA PHE A 129 1.71 4.18 -8.68
C PHE A 129 1.10 5.18 -9.68
N PRO A 130 0.43 4.72 -10.76
CA PRO A 130 0.29 3.33 -11.16
C PRO A 130 1.59 2.74 -11.69
N ILE A 131 1.83 1.46 -11.41
CA ILE A 131 2.88 0.69 -12.08
C ILE A 131 2.30 0.05 -13.34
N GLU A 132 2.94 0.31 -14.47
CA GLU A 132 2.61 -0.33 -15.75
C GLU A 132 3.21 -1.75 -15.74
N PRO A 133 2.47 -2.79 -16.15
CA PRO A 133 3.00 -4.14 -16.23
C PRO A 133 4.18 -4.18 -17.20
N VAL A 134 5.34 -4.62 -16.72
CA VAL A 134 6.54 -4.81 -17.55
C VAL A 134 6.39 -6.15 -18.27
N GLY A 135 6.42 -6.13 -19.60
CA GLY A 135 6.33 -7.33 -20.44
C GLY A 135 7.59 -8.21 -20.31
N PRO A 136 7.54 -9.47 -20.81
CA PRO A 136 8.63 -10.44 -20.66
C PRO A 136 9.95 -10.07 -21.36
N ASP A 137 9.99 -9.01 -22.18
CA ASP A 137 11.14 -8.65 -23.02
C ASP A 137 12.09 -7.59 -22.41
N ASP A 138 11.87 -7.13 -21.17
CA ASP A 138 12.62 -6.00 -20.57
C ASP A 138 13.48 -6.39 -19.32
N HIS A 139 14.06 -7.59 -19.30
CA HIS A 139 14.98 -8.06 -18.24
C HIS A 139 16.42 -8.28 -18.70
#